data_AF-A0A8D0FP04-F1
#
_entry.id   AF-A0A8D0FP04-F1
#
_cell.length_a   1.000
_cell.length_b   1.000
_cell.length_c   1.000
_cell.angle_alpha   90.00
_cell.angle_beta   90.00
_cell.angle_gamma   90.00
#
_symmetry.space_group_name_H-M   'P 1'
#
loop_
_entity.id
_entity.type
_entity.pdbx_description
1 polymer ?
#
loop_
_entity_poly.entity_id
_entity_poly.type
_entity_poly.pdbx_seq_one_letter_code
_entity_poly.pdbx_strand_id
1 'polypeptide(L)'
;QHNSYYQECLFYLHSYGTNLAIISFYMRHDCMREALLHLLNKESPSELFIEGIFIPSYEGGKLHMLENLLETIDPGLESWGVYLIAACKYLQRKNYYHILYELQQFMKDHVRAAMTCIRFFTHGAKSYTELGGKQTWLLKIKDHLKVYLQEVSRSSGRKKMACTFRKKMSATDVSRHINTVDLQMEVTKFLHRCESSGTSQMTGSSLPTLFGNNNMKMDVACKVMLEGKNIEEGFGIAFRVLQDFQLEATDVYSKVAKQLVKRQKYSEIRQLLKCVNESGVAAKNDGDNIILNCLNEFKNIPAEDLDNLIQDMDSDENKVSK
;
A
#
# COMPACT_ATOMS: atom_id res chain seq x y z
N GLN A 1 49.23 -23.74 -16.34
CA GLN A 1 49.92 -23.03 -15.24
C GLN A 1 48.98 -22.20 -14.34
N HIS A 2 47.66 -22.22 -14.52
CA HIS A 2 46.73 -21.32 -13.80
C HIS A 2 46.21 -21.85 -12.43
N ASN A 3 46.64 -23.03 -11.95
CA ASN A 3 46.00 -23.73 -10.83
C ASN A 3 46.84 -23.76 -9.53
N SER A 4 48.18 -23.66 -9.56
CA SER A 4 48.98 -23.70 -8.33
C SER A 4 48.82 -22.44 -7.48
N TYR A 5 48.93 -21.26 -8.10
CA TYR A 5 48.77 -19.97 -7.40
C TYR A 5 47.36 -19.78 -6.84
N TYR A 6 46.33 -20.24 -7.56
CA TYR A 6 44.95 -20.20 -7.07
C TYR A 6 44.77 -21.04 -5.81
N GLN A 7 45.30 -22.27 -5.81
CA GLN A 7 45.25 -23.16 -4.63
C GLN A 7 46.08 -22.62 -3.47
N GLU A 8 47.24 -22.02 -3.75
CA GLU A 8 48.08 -21.39 -2.73
C GLU A 8 47.38 -20.16 -2.10
N CYS A 9 46.78 -19.28 -2.91
CA CYS A 9 45.98 -18.17 -2.39
C CYS A 9 44.80 -18.65 -1.56
N LEU A 10 44.08 -19.70 -2.01
CA LEU A 10 43.00 -20.29 -1.23
C LEU A 10 43.50 -20.86 0.09
N PHE A 11 44.64 -21.54 0.10
CA PHE A 11 45.23 -22.07 1.33
C PHE A 11 45.49 -20.94 2.34
N TYR A 12 46.18 -19.87 1.92
CA TYR A 12 46.44 -18.73 2.81
C TYR A 12 45.16 -18.03 3.26
N LEU A 13 44.16 -17.90 2.38
CA LEU A 13 42.87 -17.30 2.74
C LEU A 13 42.10 -18.15 3.74
N HIS A 14 42.08 -19.47 3.60
CA HIS A 14 41.42 -20.36 4.57
C HIS A 14 42.18 -20.45 5.90
N SER A 15 43.50 -20.33 5.88
CA SER A 15 44.32 -20.37 7.10
C SER A 15 44.34 -19.05 7.88
N TYR A 16 44.29 -17.90 7.20
CA TYR A 16 44.53 -16.59 7.84
C TYR A 16 43.55 -15.48 7.42
N GLY A 17 42.74 -15.71 6.39
CA GLY A 17 41.82 -14.71 5.86
C GLY A 17 40.53 -14.58 6.65
N THR A 18 39.85 -13.44 6.47
CA THR A 18 38.48 -13.25 6.98
C THR A 18 37.47 -13.98 6.07
N ASN A 19 36.30 -14.32 6.62
CA ASN A 19 35.22 -14.90 5.81
C ASN A 19 34.83 -14.01 4.63
N LEU A 20 34.82 -12.68 4.81
CA LEU A 20 34.58 -11.73 3.73
C LEU A 20 35.65 -11.81 2.63
N ALA A 21 36.92 -11.95 3.00
CA ALA A 21 38.02 -12.06 2.04
C ALA A 21 37.93 -13.34 1.22
N ILE A 22 37.58 -14.46 1.85
CA ILE A 22 37.34 -15.76 1.18
C ILE A 22 36.17 -15.63 0.19
N ILE A 23 35.03 -15.11 0.65
CA ILE A 23 33.83 -14.90 -0.20
C ILE A 23 34.16 -13.98 -1.38
N SER A 24 34.82 -12.86 -1.12
CA SER A 24 35.21 -11.90 -2.16
C SER A 24 36.19 -12.51 -3.16
N PHE A 25 37.10 -13.37 -2.69
CA PHE A 25 38.02 -14.09 -3.56
C PHE A 25 37.28 -15.02 -4.52
N TYR A 26 36.34 -15.83 -4.01
CA TYR A 26 35.50 -16.68 -4.85
C TYR A 26 34.69 -15.88 -5.86
N MET A 27 34.06 -14.78 -5.44
CA MET A 27 33.25 -13.93 -6.32
C MET A 27 34.06 -13.28 -7.45
N ARG A 28 35.31 -12.90 -7.21
CA ARG A 28 36.22 -12.38 -8.25
C ARG A 28 36.66 -13.41 -9.28
N HIS A 29 36.59 -14.70 -8.95
CA HIS A 29 36.97 -15.81 -9.84
C HIS A 29 35.75 -16.53 -10.43
N ASP A 30 34.58 -15.89 -10.44
CA ASP A 30 33.30 -16.45 -10.92
C ASP A 30 32.86 -17.74 -10.20
N CYS A 31 33.38 -17.99 -9.00
CA CYS A 31 33.06 -19.13 -8.13
C CYS A 31 31.93 -18.79 -7.13
N MET A 32 30.81 -18.24 -7.61
CA MET A 32 29.69 -17.80 -6.76
C MET A 32 29.10 -18.95 -5.93
N ARG A 33 29.07 -20.17 -6.51
CA ARG A 33 28.55 -21.36 -5.83
C ARG A 33 29.38 -21.69 -4.59
N GLU A 34 30.71 -21.62 -4.70
CA GLU A 34 31.66 -21.88 -3.64
C GLU A 34 31.54 -20.82 -2.53
N ALA A 35 31.34 -19.55 -2.91
CA ALA A 35 31.08 -18.46 -1.96
C ALA A 35 29.81 -18.73 -1.12
N LEU A 36 28.72 -19.17 -1.78
CA LEU A 36 27.45 -19.52 -1.14
C LEU A 36 27.59 -20.73 -0.20
N LEU A 37 28.31 -21.77 -0.62
CA LEU A 37 28.54 -22.94 0.22
C LEU A 37 29.43 -22.61 1.44
N HIS A 38 30.46 -21.78 1.27
CA HIS A 38 31.28 -21.30 2.38
C HIS A 38 30.45 -20.53 3.40
N LEU A 39 29.58 -19.64 2.92
CA LEU A 39 28.68 -18.85 3.75
C LEU A 39 27.74 -19.72 4.59
N LEU A 40 27.12 -20.76 4.00
CA LEU A 40 26.27 -21.72 4.73
C LEU A 40 27.07 -22.58 5.71
N ASN A 41 28.19 -23.16 5.29
CA ASN A 41 28.98 -24.08 6.11
C ASN A 41 29.57 -23.41 7.36
N LYS A 42 29.84 -22.10 7.30
CA LYS A 42 30.37 -21.33 8.41
C LYS A 42 29.29 -20.63 9.24
N GLU A 43 28.01 -20.82 8.90
CA GLU A 43 26.86 -20.11 9.51
C GLU A 43 27.13 -18.60 9.62
N SER A 44 27.63 -18.03 8.52
CA SER A 44 28.12 -16.65 8.49
C SER A 44 27.00 -15.62 8.73
N PRO A 45 27.29 -14.46 9.34
CA PRO A 45 26.30 -13.41 9.54
C PRO A 45 25.78 -12.86 8.21
N SER A 46 24.56 -12.32 8.23
CA SER A 46 23.85 -11.90 7.02
C SER A 46 24.55 -10.77 6.27
N GLU A 47 25.30 -9.92 6.98
CA GLU A 47 26.08 -8.82 6.46
C GLU A 47 27.12 -9.31 5.43
N LEU A 48 27.73 -10.48 5.65
CA LEU A 48 28.69 -11.07 4.71
C LEU A 48 28.04 -11.50 3.39
N PHE A 49 26.78 -11.98 3.44
CA PHE A 49 26.02 -12.25 2.23
C PHE A 49 25.72 -10.94 1.48
N ILE A 50 25.30 -9.90 2.20
CA ILE A 50 24.96 -8.61 1.59
C ILE A 50 26.18 -7.99 0.89
N GLU A 51 27.27 -7.82 1.63
CA GLU A 51 28.47 -7.15 1.12
C GLU A 51 29.25 -8.02 0.14
N GLY A 52 29.41 -9.30 0.46
CA GLY A 52 30.29 -10.20 -0.29
C GLY A 52 29.64 -10.80 -1.54
N ILE A 53 28.32 -11.01 -1.56
CA ILE A 53 27.63 -11.76 -2.62
C ILE A 53 26.52 -10.94 -3.27
N PHE A 54 25.53 -10.48 -2.49
CA PHE A 54 24.32 -9.87 -3.02
C PHE A 54 24.60 -8.55 -3.74
N ILE A 55 25.33 -7.62 -3.11
CA ILE A 55 25.68 -6.32 -3.72
C ILE A 55 26.47 -6.49 -5.02
N PRO A 56 27.60 -7.23 -5.03
CA PRO A 56 28.32 -7.49 -6.27
C PRO A 56 27.47 -8.17 -7.36
N SER A 57 26.52 -9.02 -6.97
CA SER A 57 25.65 -9.72 -7.92
C SER A 57 24.66 -8.80 -8.60
N TYR A 58 23.96 -7.93 -7.87
CA TYR A 58 22.97 -7.05 -8.51
C TYR A 58 23.65 -5.88 -9.24
N GLU A 59 24.78 -5.36 -8.75
CA GLU A 59 25.52 -4.30 -9.45
C GLU A 59 26.21 -4.82 -10.71
N GLY A 60 26.67 -6.08 -10.69
CA GLY A 60 27.26 -6.76 -11.84
C GLY A 60 26.25 -7.39 -12.81
N GLY A 61 24.94 -7.22 -12.61
CA GLY A 61 23.89 -7.81 -13.46
C GLY A 61 23.81 -9.34 -13.39
N LYS A 62 24.36 -9.96 -12.35
CA LYS A 62 24.40 -11.42 -12.11
C LYS A 62 23.30 -11.91 -11.15
N LEU A 63 22.25 -11.11 -10.91
CA LEU A 63 21.20 -11.43 -9.94
C LEU A 63 20.47 -12.75 -10.29
N HIS A 64 20.11 -12.97 -11.55
CA HIS A 64 19.48 -14.22 -11.99
C HIS A 64 20.40 -15.44 -11.81
N MET A 65 21.71 -15.28 -11.98
CA MET A 65 22.67 -16.36 -11.71
C MET A 65 22.69 -16.70 -10.21
N LEU A 66 22.68 -15.68 -9.35
CA LEU A 66 22.55 -15.86 -7.91
C LEU A 66 21.25 -16.60 -7.56
N GLU A 67 20.11 -16.14 -8.04
CA GLU A 67 18.79 -16.77 -7.84
C GLU A 67 18.79 -18.25 -8.22
N ASN A 68 19.29 -18.59 -9.42
CA ASN A 68 19.40 -19.97 -9.88
C ASN A 68 20.29 -20.82 -8.98
N LEU A 69 21.41 -20.27 -8.49
CA LEU A 69 22.31 -20.99 -7.58
C LEU A 69 21.67 -21.21 -6.21
N LEU A 70 20.94 -20.22 -5.68
CA LEU A 70 20.21 -20.37 -4.42
C LEU A 70 19.18 -21.49 -4.50
N GLU A 71 18.36 -21.53 -5.57
CA GLU A 71 17.39 -22.61 -5.81
C GLU A 71 18.04 -23.96 -6.08
N THR A 72 19.19 -23.99 -6.76
CA THR A 72 19.93 -25.25 -7.03
C THR A 72 20.49 -25.84 -5.74
N ILE A 73 20.96 -25.01 -4.81
CA ILE A 73 21.53 -25.46 -3.54
C ILE A 73 20.42 -25.84 -2.54
N ASP A 74 19.36 -25.02 -2.45
CA ASP A 74 18.19 -25.28 -1.61
C ASP A 74 16.91 -24.87 -2.36
N PRO A 75 16.21 -25.84 -3.00
CA PRO A 75 14.97 -25.56 -3.73
C PRO A 75 13.84 -24.97 -2.88
N GLY A 76 13.90 -25.12 -1.54
CA GLY A 76 12.94 -24.55 -0.60
C GLY A 76 13.29 -23.13 -0.13
N LEU A 77 14.52 -22.68 -0.38
CA LEU A 77 15.11 -21.41 0.08
C LEU A 77 15.13 -21.21 1.61
N GLU A 78 14.91 -22.25 2.41
CA GLU A 78 14.85 -22.14 3.88
C GLU A 78 16.19 -21.74 4.47
N SER A 79 17.28 -22.36 4.01
CA SER A 79 18.65 -22.03 4.42
C SER A 79 19.03 -20.59 4.03
N TRP A 80 18.37 -20.03 3.02
CA TRP A 80 18.58 -18.68 2.52
C TRP A 80 17.74 -17.62 3.22
N GLY A 81 16.76 -18.02 4.04
CA GLY A 81 15.75 -17.11 4.59
C GLY A 81 16.33 -15.88 5.29
N VAL A 82 17.28 -16.04 6.22
CA VAL A 82 17.88 -14.92 6.95
C VAL A 82 18.58 -13.94 6.01
N TYR A 83 19.28 -14.46 5.00
CA TYR A 83 20.03 -13.69 4.01
C TYR A 83 19.12 -12.94 3.03
N LEU A 84 18.07 -13.59 2.52
CA LEU A 84 17.07 -12.98 1.63
C LEU A 84 16.30 -11.86 2.34
N ILE A 85 15.99 -12.03 3.63
CA ILE A 85 15.36 -10.98 4.44
C ILE A 85 16.31 -9.81 4.66
N ALA A 86 17.60 -10.07 4.93
CA ALA A 86 18.60 -9.03 5.03
C ALA A 86 18.72 -8.24 3.71
N ALA A 87 18.68 -8.92 2.56
CA ALA A 87 18.71 -8.30 1.24
C ALA A 87 17.48 -7.43 0.99
N CYS A 88 16.28 -7.92 1.31
CA CYS A 88 15.07 -7.12 1.25
C CYS A 88 15.17 -5.84 2.10
N LYS A 89 15.68 -5.95 3.34
CA LYS A 89 15.88 -4.79 4.24
C LYS A 89 16.90 -3.81 3.68
N TYR A 90 18.00 -4.31 3.12
CA TYR A 90 19.03 -3.49 2.49
C TYR A 90 18.46 -2.67 1.32
N LEU A 91 17.77 -3.33 0.37
CA LEU A 91 17.16 -2.68 -0.79
C LEU A 91 16.11 -1.64 -0.37
N GLN A 92 15.31 -1.95 0.66
CA GLN A 92 14.33 -1.02 1.21
C GLN A 92 14.99 0.25 1.78
N ARG A 93 16.11 0.12 2.51
CA ARG A 93 16.87 1.26 3.04
C ARG A 93 17.50 2.10 1.93
N LYS A 94 17.91 1.47 0.83
CA LYS A 94 18.49 2.14 -0.35
C LYS A 94 17.44 2.70 -1.31
N ASN A 95 16.15 2.46 -1.08
CA ASN A 95 15.05 2.81 -1.98
C ASN A 95 15.08 2.10 -3.35
N TYR A 96 15.71 0.93 -3.46
CA TYR A 96 15.78 0.13 -4.69
C TYR A 96 14.57 -0.80 -4.83
N TYR A 97 13.40 -0.21 -5.06
CA TYR A 97 12.12 -0.93 -5.02
C TYR A 97 11.89 -1.91 -6.17
N HIS A 98 12.47 -1.67 -7.35
CA HIS A 98 12.35 -2.59 -8.49
C HIS A 98 13.07 -3.91 -8.22
N ILE A 99 14.33 -3.85 -7.81
CA ILE A 99 15.11 -5.03 -7.39
C ILE A 99 14.45 -5.70 -6.17
N LEU A 100 13.92 -4.90 -5.23
CA LEU A 100 13.19 -5.45 -4.08
C LEU A 100 11.97 -6.26 -4.52
N TYR A 101 11.23 -5.76 -5.50
CA TYR A 101 10.04 -6.44 -6.03
C TYR A 101 10.39 -7.72 -6.80
N GLU A 102 11.48 -7.73 -7.56
CA GLU A 102 12.01 -8.92 -8.24
C GLU A 102 12.42 -9.99 -7.21
N LEU A 103 13.22 -9.60 -6.20
CA LEU A 103 13.64 -10.51 -5.13
C LEU A 103 12.45 -11.09 -4.34
N GLN A 104 11.42 -10.28 -4.08
CA GLN A 104 10.19 -10.73 -3.41
C GLN A 104 9.37 -11.73 -4.25
N GLN A 105 9.39 -11.59 -5.58
CA GLN A 105 8.77 -12.56 -6.49
C GLN A 105 9.56 -13.87 -6.52
N PHE A 106 10.88 -13.78 -6.65
CA PHE A 106 11.79 -14.94 -6.60
C PHE A 106 11.55 -15.77 -5.34
N MET A 107 11.55 -15.11 -4.17
CA MET A 107 11.33 -15.79 -2.89
C MET A 107 9.86 -16.19 -2.63
N LYS A 108 8.96 -15.96 -3.59
CA LYS A 108 7.51 -16.21 -3.50
C LYS A 108 6.85 -15.58 -2.26
N ASP A 109 7.35 -14.42 -1.84
CA ASP A 109 6.76 -13.64 -0.76
C ASP A 109 5.70 -12.69 -1.32
N HIS A 110 4.55 -13.25 -1.61
CA HIS A 110 3.43 -12.54 -2.20
C HIS A 110 2.92 -11.38 -1.34
N VAL A 111 2.98 -11.48 -0.01
CA VAL A 111 2.53 -10.40 0.88
C VAL A 111 3.48 -9.21 0.79
N ARG A 112 4.80 -9.42 0.87
CA ARG A 112 5.78 -8.33 0.69
C ARG A 112 5.74 -7.75 -0.72
N ALA A 113 5.61 -8.61 -1.74
CA ALA A 113 5.46 -8.19 -3.14
C ALA A 113 4.24 -7.27 -3.33
N ALA A 114 3.09 -7.63 -2.76
CA ALA A 114 1.89 -6.80 -2.75
C ALA A 114 2.12 -5.43 -2.09
N MET A 115 2.82 -5.39 -0.94
CA MET A 115 3.16 -4.13 -0.26
C MET A 115 4.07 -3.24 -1.13
N THR A 116 5.02 -3.82 -1.86
CA THR A 116 5.88 -3.06 -2.79
C THR A 116 5.08 -2.53 -3.98
N CYS A 117 4.12 -3.29 -4.50
CA CYS A 117 3.21 -2.80 -5.55
C CYS A 117 2.32 -1.63 -5.07
N ILE A 118 1.88 -1.60 -3.81
CA ILE A 118 1.18 -0.43 -3.23
C ILE A 118 2.07 0.82 -3.30
N ARG A 119 3.36 0.65 -3.03
CA ARG A 119 4.32 1.75 -3.18
C ARG A 119 4.43 2.21 -4.63
N PHE A 120 4.54 1.30 -5.60
CA PHE A 120 4.60 1.69 -7.02
C PHE A 120 3.33 2.40 -7.50
N PHE A 121 2.17 2.01 -6.99
CA PHE A 121 0.91 2.68 -7.27
C PHE A 121 0.91 4.13 -6.76
N THR A 122 1.32 4.36 -5.50
CA THR A 122 1.24 5.68 -4.86
C THR A 122 2.43 6.60 -5.15
N HIS A 123 3.60 6.05 -5.42
CA HIS A 123 4.85 6.82 -5.48
C HIS A 123 4.85 7.83 -6.63
N GLY A 124 5.12 9.09 -6.30
CA GLY A 124 5.26 10.19 -7.26
C GLY A 124 3.96 10.63 -7.92
N ALA A 125 2.80 10.08 -7.55
CA ALA A 125 1.52 10.50 -8.11
C ALA A 125 1.04 11.82 -7.48
N LYS A 126 0.64 12.78 -8.32
CA LYS A 126 0.13 14.10 -7.92
C LYS A 126 -1.35 14.30 -8.20
N SER A 127 -1.94 13.44 -9.04
CA SER A 127 -3.36 13.48 -9.41
C SER A 127 -3.96 12.08 -9.53
N TYR A 128 -5.29 11.98 -9.47
CA TYR A 128 -5.98 10.74 -9.77
C TYR A 128 -5.92 10.38 -11.26
N THR A 129 -5.67 11.36 -12.14
CA THR A 129 -5.29 11.08 -13.54
C THR A 129 -4.03 10.21 -13.61
N GLU A 130 -2.97 10.59 -12.89
CA GLU A 130 -1.70 9.83 -12.84
C GLU A 130 -1.86 8.47 -12.13
N LEU A 131 -2.65 8.39 -11.05
CA LEU A 131 -2.99 7.11 -10.43
C LEU A 131 -3.77 6.20 -11.37
N GLY A 132 -4.64 6.77 -12.21
CA GLY A 132 -5.36 6.05 -13.26
C GLY A 132 -4.42 5.33 -14.22
N GLY A 133 -3.31 5.99 -14.62
CA GLY A 133 -2.25 5.37 -15.44
C GLY A 133 -1.48 4.25 -14.73
N LYS A 134 -1.55 4.18 -13.39
CA LYS A 134 -0.88 3.19 -12.55
C LYS A 134 -1.78 2.02 -12.11
N GLN A 135 -2.98 1.88 -12.67
CA GLN A 135 -3.93 0.82 -12.28
C GLN A 135 -3.41 -0.61 -12.43
N THR A 136 -2.45 -0.83 -13.32
CA THR A 136 -1.78 -2.14 -13.46
C THR A 136 -1.14 -2.62 -12.16
N TRP A 137 -0.68 -1.70 -11.29
CA TRP A 137 -0.15 -2.05 -9.97
C TRP A 137 -1.24 -2.54 -9.01
N LEU A 138 -2.47 -2.00 -9.08
CA LEU A 138 -3.61 -2.49 -8.29
C LEU A 138 -3.97 -3.93 -8.66
N LEU A 139 -3.94 -4.26 -9.96
CA LEU A 139 -4.13 -5.63 -10.43
C LEU A 139 -3.04 -6.56 -9.88
N LYS A 140 -1.78 -6.17 -9.97
CA LYS A 140 -0.65 -6.96 -9.42
C LYS A 140 -0.77 -7.20 -7.91
N ILE A 141 -1.22 -6.20 -7.12
CA ILE A 141 -1.48 -6.37 -5.69
C ILE A 141 -2.52 -7.49 -5.50
N LYS A 142 -3.65 -7.39 -6.21
CA LYS A 142 -4.74 -8.37 -6.12
C LYS A 142 -4.28 -9.77 -6.51
N ASP A 143 -3.49 -9.91 -7.57
CA ASP A 143 -2.96 -11.19 -8.03
C ASP A 143 -2.06 -11.84 -6.98
N HIS A 144 -1.11 -11.08 -6.40
CA HIS A 144 -0.27 -11.60 -5.31
C HIS A 144 -1.09 -12.04 -4.09
N LEU A 145 -2.05 -11.22 -3.65
CA LEU A 145 -2.89 -11.56 -2.49
C LEU A 145 -3.78 -12.79 -2.75
N LYS A 146 -4.30 -12.95 -3.99
CA LYS A 146 -5.06 -14.13 -4.39
C LYS A 146 -4.21 -15.39 -4.40
N VAL A 147 -3.00 -15.34 -4.95
CA VAL A 147 -2.08 -16.48 -4.95
C VAL A 147 -1.74 -16.88 -3.50
N TYR A 148 -1.41 -15.90 -2.65
CA TYR A 148 -1.17 -16.15 -1.23
C TYR A 148 -2.38 -16.82 -0.54
N LEU A 149 -3.60 -16.33 -0.79
CA LEU A 149 -4.81 -16.89 -0.20
C LEU A 149 -5.02 -18.35 -0.64
N GLN A 150 -4.80 -18.65 -1.93
CA GLN A 150 -4.89 -20.02 -2.45
C GLN A 150 -3.85 -20.94 -1.80
N GLU A 151 -2.61 -20.48 -1.60
CA GLU A 151 -1.57 -21.24 -0.90
C GLU A 151 -1.97 -21.55 0.55
N VAL A 152 -2.48 -20.55 1.28
CA VAL A 152 -2.91 -20.71 2.67
C VAL A 152 -4.07 -21.71 2.78
N SER A 153 -5.06 -21.64 1.89
CA SER A 153 -6.19 -22.57 1.88
C SER A 153 -5.78 -24.03 1.60
N ARG A 154 -4.80 -24.24 0.71
CA ARG A 154 -4.32 -25.59 0.32
C ARG A 154 -3.41 -26.23 1.37
N SER A 155 -2.78 -25.41 2.21
CA SER A 155 -1.82 -25.85 3.23
C SER A 155 -2.46 -26.51 4.46
N SER A 156 -3.79 -26.58 4.53
CA SER A 156 -4.53 -27.20 5.65
C SER A 156 -4.51 -28.74 5.65
N GLY A 157 -4.15 -29.39 4.54
CA GLY A 157 -4.29 -30.86 4.37
C GLY A 157 -3.03 -31.65 3.97
N ARG A 158 -1.89 -31.02 3.63
CA ARG A 158 -0.66 -31.74 3.23
C ARG A 158 0.60 -30.96 3.63
N LYS A 159 1.66 -31.70 4.02
CA LYS A 159 2.98 -31.25 4.50
C LYS A 159 3.17 -29.74 4.40
N LYS A 160 3.04 -29.08 5.55
CA LYS A 160 3.36 -27.68 5.80
C LYS A 160 4.74 -27.38 5.18
N MET A 161 4.79 -26.85 3.96
CA MET A 161 6.01 -26.24 3.42
C MET A 161 6.22 -24.99 4.28
N ALA A 162 6.95 -25.20 5.36
CA ALA A 162 7.11 -24.25 6.44
C ALA A 162 8.15 -23.21 6.04
N CYS A 163 7.81 -22.41 5.03
CA CYS A 163 8.59 -21.25 4.65
C CYS A 163 8.48 -20.20 5.73
N THR A 164 9.42 -20.25 6.68
CA THR A 164 9.38 -19.46 7.91
C THR A 164 9.69 -18.00 7.66
N PHE A 165 10.49 -17.71 6.62
CA PHE A 165 10.93 -16.35 6.31
C PHE A 165 9.87 -15.53 5.55
N ARG A 166 8.95 -16.18 4.82
CA ARG A 166 7.89 -15.50 4.07
C ARG A 166 6.93 -14.79 5.03
N LYS A 167 6.53 -13.57 4.67
CA LYS A 167 5.60 -12.79 5.50
C LYS A 167 4.24 -13.48 5.54
N LYS A 168 3.75 -13.75 6.75
CA LYS A 168 2.44 -14.35 6.99
C LYS A 168 1.42 -13.28 7.35
N MET A 169 0.18 -13.58 6.98
CA MET A 169 -1.02 -12.81 7.24
C MET A 169 -2.21 -13.77 7.30
N SER A 170 -3.21 -13.45 8.12
CA SER A 170 -4.41 -14.28 8.23
C SER A 170 -5.23 -14.23 6.94
N ALA A 171 -6.00 -15.28 6.64
CA ALA A 171 -6.87 -15.30 5.46
C ALA A 171 -7.92 -14.17 5.50
N THR A 172 -8.42 -13.82 6.70
CA THR A 172 -9.37 -12.72 6.91
C THR A 172 -8.73 -11.36 6.61
N ASP A 173 -7.49 -11.12 7.07
CA ASP A 173 -6.78 -9.87 6.77
C ASP A 173 -6.45 -9.74 5.29
N VAL A 174 -6.04 -10.83 4.63
CA VAL A 174 -5.78 -10.84 3.17
C VAL A 174 -7.05 -10.51 2.39
N SER A 175 -8.19 -11.12 2.73
CA SER A 175 -9.48 -10.80 2.13
C SER A 175 -9.85 -9.33 2.33
N ARG A 176 -9.62 -8.77 3.53
CA ARG A 176 -9.84 -7.34 3.80
C ARG A 176 -8.95 -6.44 2.92
N HIS A 177 -7.69 -6.82 2.72
CA HIS A 177 -6.80 -6.10 1.81
C HIS A 177 -7.23 -6.20 0.35
N ILE A 178 -7.73 -7.34 -0.11
CA ILE A 178 -8.30 -7.48 -1.47
C ILE A 178 -9.50 -6.54 -1.64
N ASN A 179 -10.40 -6.49 -0.66
CA ASN A 179 -11.55 -5.57 -0.69
C ASN A 179 -11.10 -4.11 -0.72
N THR A 180 -10.08 -3.75 0.06
CA THR A 180 -9.47 -2.40 0.03
C THR A 180 -8.91 -2.06 -1.35
N VAL A 181 -8.25 -3.01 -2.02
CA VAL A 181 -7.72 -2.82 -3.38
C VAL A 181 -8.85 -2.62 -4.38
N ASP A 182 -9.92 -3.41 -4.29
CA ASP A 182 -11.09 -3.29 -5.17
C ASP A 182 -11.79 -1.93 -4.99
N LEU A 183 -11.98 -1.48 -3.75
CA LEU A 183 -12.53 -0.16 -3.45
C LEU A 183 -11.58 0.96 -3.94
N GLN A 184 -10.27 0.82 -3.78
CA GLN A 184 -9.30 1.79 -4.30
C GLN A 184 -9.33 1.84 -5.84
N MET A 185 -9.51 0.71 -6.53
CA MET A 185 -9.66 0.70 -7.99
C MET A 185 -10.89 1.50 -8.42
N GLU A 186 -12.00 1.34 -7.72
CA GLU A 186 -13.24 2.08 -7.97
C GLU A 186 -13.07 3.59 -7.72
N VAL A 187 -12.55 3.98 -6.54
CA VAL A 187 -12.21 5.37 -6.20
C VAL A 187 -11.32 5.98 -7.28
N THR A 188 -10.27 5.26 -7.69
CA THR A 188 -9.31 5.76 -8.68
C THR A 188 -9.98 5.97 -10.03
N LYS A 189 -10.82 5.03 -10.48
CA LYS A 189 -11.57 5.16 -11.74
C LYS A 189 -12.56 6.31 -11.71
N PHE A 190 -13.28 6.49 -10.60
CA PHE A 190 -14.24 7.58 -10.43
C PHE A 190 -13.53 8.93 -10.49
N LEU A 191 -12.53 9.15 -9.63
CA LEU A 191 -11.81 10.42 -9.54
C LEU A 191 -10.98 10.73 -10.80
N HIS A 192 -10.42 9.71 -11.47
CA HIS A 192 -9.77 9.88 -12.76
C HIS A 192 -10.72 10.47 -13.82
N ARG A 193 -11.98 9.99 -13.85
CA ARG A 193 -13.01 10.51 -14.77
C ARG A 193 -13.43 11.93 -14.42
N CYS A 194 -13.58 12.24 -13.14
CA CYS A 194 -13.92 13.59 -12.67
C CYS A 194 -12.82 14.60 -13.03
N GLU A 195 -11.56 14.30 -12.73
CA GLU A 195 -10.43 15.20 -13.03
C GLU A 195 -10.25 15.40 -14.55
N SER A 196 -10.45 14.35 -15.35
CA SER A 196 -10.36 14.44 -16.82
C SER A 196 -11.48 15.28 -17.43
N SER A 197 -12.59 15.48 -16.72
CA SER A 197 -13.74 16.27 -17.17
C SER A 197 -13.66 17.75 -16.75
N GLY A 198 -12.55 18.18 -16.15
CA GLY A 198 -12.30 19.58 -15.79
C GLY A 198 -12.73 19.98 -14.37
N THR A 199 -13.09 19.04 -13.50
CA THR A 199 -13.39 19.34 -12.09
C THR A 199 -12.09 19.66 -11.33
N SER A 200 -12.12 20.75 -10.56
CA SER A 200 -10.98 21.47 -9.97
C SER A 200 -9.92 20.60 -9.30
N GLN A 201 -8.64 20.91 -9.57
CA GLN A 201 -7.50 20.34 -8.87
C GLN A 201 -7.42 20.87 -7.43
N MET A 202 -7.73 20.03 -6.45
CA MET A 202 -7.43 20.36 -5.05
C MET A 202 -5.93 20.15 -4.80
N THR A 203 -5.17 21.24 -4.74
CA THR A 203 -3.73 21.25 -4.47
C THR A 203 -3.46 21.06 -2.97
N GLY A 204 -3.00 19.87 -2.58
CA GLY A 204 -2.63 19.55 -1.21
C GLY A 204 -1.46 18.56 -1.16
N SER A 205 -0.68 18.62 -0.08
CA SER A 205 0.52 17.81 0.13
C SER A 205 0.18 16.32 0.23
N SER A 206 0.53 15.56 -0.80
CA SER A 206 0.27 14.13 -1.02
C SER A 206 -1.19 13.77 -1.37
N LEU A 207 -1.34 12.98 -2.44
CA LEU A 207 -2.64 12.54 -2.94
C LEU A 207 -3.23 11.48 -2.00
N PRO A 208 -4.43 11.69 -1.42
CA PRO A 208 -5.01 10.75 -0.47
C PRO A 208 -5.37 9.44 -1.15
N THR A 209 -5.13 8.31 -0.49
CA THR A 209 -5.51 6.95 -0.96
C THR A 209 -5.96 6.10 0.22
N LEU A 210 -6.69 5.03 -0.06
CA LEU A 210 -7.19 4.09 0.96
C LEU A 210 -6.09 3.23 1.60
N PHE A 211 -4.87 3.25 1.05
CA PHE A 211 -3.70 2.60 1.62
C PHE A 211 -3.04 3.43 2.75
N GLY A 212 -3.53 4.64 3.01
CA GLY A 212 -3.04 5.54 4.04
C GLY A 212 -3.63 5.28 5.43
N ASN A 213 -3.40 6.25 6.32
CA ASN A 213 -4.02 6.29 7.65
C ASN A 213 -5.52 6.70 7.56
N ASN A 214 -6.22 6.69 8.70
CA ASN A 214 -7.65 7.03 8.73
C ASN A 214 -7.93 8.46 8.24
N ASN A 215 -7.06 9.43 8.51
CA ASN A 215 -7.20 10.78 7.99
C ASN A 215 -7.15 10.82 6.45
N MET A 216 -6.21 10.09 5.83
CA MET A 216 -6.15 9.98 4.37
C MET A 216 -7.40 9.30 3.79
N LYS A 217 -7.96 8.30 4.47
CA LYS A 217 -9.19 7.63 4.05
C LYS A 217 -10.41 8.56 4.15
N MET A 218 -10.49 9.36 5.21
CA MET A 218 -11.48 10.43 5.33
C MET A 218 -11.33 11.45 4.21
N ASP A 219 -10.11 11.82 3.86
CA ASP A 219 -9.83 12.74 2.74
C ASP A 219 -10.25 12.13 1.39
N VAL A 220 -10.06 10.82 1.18
CA VAL A 220 -10.62 10.11 0.02
C VAL A 220 -12.13 10.21 -0.01
N ALA A 221 -12.82 9.90 1.10
CA ALA A 221 -14.27 9.96 1.21
C ALA A 221 -14.81 11.38 0.93
N CYS A 222 -14.15 12.41 1.47
CA CYS A 222 -14.47 13.81 1.17
C CYS A 222 -14.30 14.11 -0.31
N LYS A 223 -13.18 13.68 -0.90
CA LYS A 223 -12.86 13.98 -2.30
C LYS A 223 -13.84 13.31 -3.26
N VAL A 224 -14.21 12.05 -3.07
CA VAL A 224 -15.20 11.39 -3.96
C VAL A 224 -16.56 12.09 -3.93
N MET A 225 -17.01 12.61 -2.77
CA MET A 225 -18.26 13.37 -2.69
C MET A 225 -18.15 14.75 -3.38
N LEU A 226 -17.01 15.43 -3.25
CA LEU A 226 -16.85 16.82 -3.73
C LEU A 226 -16.49 16.94 -5.22
N GLU A 227 -16.01 15.88 -5.85
CA GLU A 227 -15.53 15.88 -7.24
C GLU A 227 -16.53 15.27 -8.23
N GLY A 228 -17.60 14.63 -7.74
CA GLY A 228 -18.72 14.19 -8.56
C GLY A 228 -19.48 15.36 -9.19
N LYS A 229 -20.34 15.08 -10.19
CA LYS A 229 -21.21 16.12 -10.75
C LYS A 229 -22.22 16.62 -9.71
N ASN A 230 -22.67 15.71 -8.86
CA ASN A 230 -23.50 15.91 -7.68
C ASN A 230 -22.99 15.01 -6.54
N ILE A 231 -23.48 15.23 -5.32
CA ILE A 231 -23.10 14.43 -4.15
C ILE A 231 -23.49 12.96 -4.32
N GLU A 232 -24.64 12.67 -4.91
CA GLU A 232 -25.17 11.30 -5.08
C GLU A 232 -24.21 10.37 -5.85
N GLU A 233 -23.57 10.87 -6.92
CA GLU A 233 -22.60 10.10 -7.72
C GLU A 233 -21.42 9.58 -6.89
N GLY A 234 -20.96 10.36 -5.92
CA GLY A 234 -19.82 10.03 -5.06
C GLY A 234 -20.20 9.41 -3.72
N PHE A 235 -21.46 9.57 -3.28
CA PHE A 235 -21.91 9.19 -1.95
C PHE A 235 -21.79 7.69 -1.69
N GLY A 236 -22.19 6.84 -2.65
CA GLY A 236 -22.12 5.38 -2.49
C GLY A 236 -20.68 4.86 -2.28
N ILE A 237 -19.70 5.47 -2.97
CA ILE A 237 -18.28 5.14 -2.79
C ILE A 237 -17.81 5.62 -1.40
N ALA A 238 -18.14 6.87 -1.03
CA ALA A 238 -17.77 7.43 0.27
C ALA A 238 -18.35 6.63 1.43
N PHE A 239 -19.62 6.25 1.33
CA PHE A 239 -20.31 5.45 2.33
C PHE A 239 -19.63 4.10 2.55
N ARG A 240 -19.25 3.40 1.48
CA ARG A 240 -18.47 2.15 1.58
C ARG A 240 -17.11 2.37 2.22
N VAL A 241 -16.41 3.48 1.92
CA VAL A 241 -15.15 3.82 2.61
C VAL A 241 -15.39 4.02 4.10
N LEU A 242 -16.44 4.73 4.51
CA LEU A 242 -16.77 4.95 5.92
C LEU A 242 -17.07 3.62 6.64
N GLN A 243 -17.87 2.75 6.02
CA GLN A 243 -18.24 1.45 6.60
C GLN A 243 -17.06 0.48 6.67
N ASP A 244 -16.34 0.27 5.57
CA ASP A 244 -15.25 -0.73 5.49
C ASP A 244 -14.10 -0.42 6.46
N PHE A 245 -13.90 0.86 6.76
CA PHE A 245 -12.83 1.33 7.65
C PHE A 245 -13.32 1.82 9.02
N GLN A 246 -14.62 1.74 9.30
CA GLN A 246 -15.24 2.18 10.56
C GLN A 246 -14.82 3.61 10.93
N LEU A 247 -14.99 4.55 9.99
CA LEU A 247 -14.64 5.95 10.18
C LEU A 247 -15.83 6.73 10.74
N GLU A 248 -15.56 7.78 11.51
CA GLU A 248 -16.57 8.70 12.03
C GLU A 248 -17.26 9.45 10.88
N ALA A 249 -18.48 9.02 10.54
CA ALA A 249 -19.23 9.52 9.38
C ALA A 249 -19.56 11.01 9.53
N THR A 250 -19.97 11.43 10.74
CA THR A 250 -20.36 12.81 11.06
C THR A 250 -19.21 13.79 10.84
N ASP A 251 -17.97 13.41 11.12
CA ASP A 251 -16.78 14.24 10.87
C ASP A 251 -16.52 14.43 9.37
N VAL A 252 -16.64 13.35 8.58
CA VAL A 252 -16.45 13.38 7.14
C VAL A 252 -17.55 14.21 6.47
N TYR A 253 -18.81 13.96 6.80
CA TYR A 253 -19.94 14.71 6.26
C TYR A 253 -19.90 16.19 6.67
N SER A 254 -19.54 16.49 7.92
CA SER A 254 -19.32 17.89 8.37
C SER A 254 -18.20 18.56 7.56
N LYS A 255 -17.09 17.86 7.27
CA LYS A 255 -16.01 18.39 6.44
C LYS A 255 -16.45 18.66 5.01
N VAL A 256 -17.26 17.78 4.42
CA VAL A 256 -17.82 17.96 3.08
C VAL A 256 -18.79 19.14 3.04
N ALA A 257 -19.73 19.21 4.00
CA ALA A 257 -20.68 20.29 4.09
C ALA A 257 -19.98 21.66 4.24
N LYS A 258 -18.95 21.76 5.10
CA LYS A 258 -18.10 22.96 5.21
C LYS A 258 -17.46 23.38 3.88
N GLN A 259 -17.00 22.42 3.06
CA GLN A 259 -16.44 22.72 1.74
C GLN A 259 -17.51 23.14 0.73
N LEU A 260 -18.72 22.58 0.80
CA LEU A 260 -19.85 22.99 -0.03
C LEU A 260 -20.31 24.41 0.31
N VAL A 261 -20.34 24.79 1.60
CA VAL A 261 -20.63 26.16 2.05
C VAL A 261 -19.61 27.15 1.47
N LYS A 262 -18.30 26.83 1.53
CA LYS A 262 -17.24 27.66 0.92
C LYS A 262 -17.41 27.84 -0.59
N ARG A 263 -17.98 26.84 -1.27
CA ARG A 263 -18.28 26.86 -2.71
C ARG A 263 -19.68 27.43 -3.02
N GLN A 264 -20.43 27.89 -2.01
CA GLN A 264 -21.81 28.38 -2.12
C GLN A 264 -22.78 27.39 -2.80
N LYS A 265 -22.56 26.08 -2.61
CA LYS A 265 -23.40 25.01 -3.18
C LYS A 265 -24.40 24.47 -2.14
N TYR A 266 -25.38 25.27 -1.75
CA TYR A 266 -26.33 24.91 -0.68
C TYR A 266 -27.31 23.78 -1.08
N SER A 267 -27.67 23.67 -2.36
CA SER A 267 -28.49 22.56 -2.88
C SER A 267 -27.83 21.19 -2.67
N GLU A 268 -26.50 21.11 -2.82
CA GLU A 268 -25.72 19.88 -2.61
C GLU A 268 -25.65 19.52 -1.12
N ILE A 269 -25.72 20.49 -0.20
CA ILE A 269 -25.78 20.22 1.24
C ILE A 269 -27.10 19.52 1.58
N ARG A 270 -28.21 19.98 1.01
CA ARG A 270 -29.52 19.33 1.19
C ARG A 270 -29.52 17.92 0.60
N GLN A 271 -28.90 17.71 -0.56
CA GLN A 271 -28.73 16.37 -1.12
C GLN A 271 -27.87 15.48 -0.22
N LEU A 272 -26.77 16.00 0.34
CA LEU A 272 -25.96 15.27 1.31
C LEU A 272 -26.79 14.83 2.52
N LEU A 273 -27.56 15.74 3.13
CA LEU A 273 -28.44 15.42 4.26
C LEU A 273 -29.47 14.35 3.91
N LYS A 274 -30.09 14.47 2.72
CA LYS A 274 -31.00 13.45 2.20
C LYS A 274 -30.30 12.08 2.06
N CYS A 275 -29.12 12.02 1.47
CA CYS A 275 -28.36 10.78 1.34
C CYS A 275 -27.97 10.18 2.70
N VAL A 276 -27.60 11.03 3.67
CA VAL A 276 -27.30 10.62 5.05
C VAL A 276 -28.53 9.99 5.71
N ASN A 277 -29.70 10.62 5.58
CA ASN A 277 -30.95 10.13 6.14
C ASN A 277 -31.42 8.83 5.47
N GLU A 278 -31.28 8.73 4.14
CA GLU A 278 -31.64 7.52 3.37
C GLU A 278 -30.65 6.36 3.56
N SER A 279 -29.44 6.62 4.06
CA SER A 279 -28.41 5.59 4.26
C SER A 279 -28.77 4.56 5.34
N GLY A 280 -29.72 4.86 6.23
CA GLY A 280 -30.18 3.97 7.30
C GLY A 280 -29.17 3.70 8.42
N VAL A 281 -27.99 4.33 8.37
CA VAL A 281 -26.91 4.17 9.36
C VAL A 281 -26.69 5.44 10.17
N ALA A 282 -27.21 6.58 9.71
CA ALA A 282 -27.14 7.85 10.41
C ALA A 282 -27.95 7.80 11.71
N ALA A 283 -27.37 8.31 12.80
CA ALA A 283 -28.10 8.58 14.02
C ALA A 283 -29.07 9.75 13.79
N LYS A 284 -30.18 9.79 14.55
CA LYS A 284 -31.21 10.84 14.45
C LYS A 284 -30.66 12.27 14.53
N ASN A 285 -29.51 12.46 15.17
CA ASN A 285 -28.91 13.77 15.39
C ASN A 285 -27.75 14.08 14.42
N ASP A 286 -27.36 13.15 13.53
CA ASP A 286 -26.19 13.35 12.67
C ASP A 286 -26.43 14.45 11.64
N GLY A 287 -27.64 14.53 11.06
CA GLY A 287 -28.04 15.62 10.17
C GLY A 287 -27.95 16.98 10.85
N ASP A 288 -28.54 17.09 12.04
CA ASP A 288 -28.50 18.30 12.88
C ASP A 288 -27.06 18.70 13.24
N ASN A 289 -26.23 17.73 13.63
CA ASN A 289 -24.83 17.99 13.97
C ASN A 289 -24.03 18.52 12.77
N ILE A 290 -24.28 17.99 11.56
CA ILE A 290 -23.66 18.49 10.32
C ILE A 290 -24.07 19.94 10.06
N ILE A 291 -25.36 20.25 10.19
CA ILE A 291 -25.90 21.60 10.00
C ILE A 291 -25.31 22.57 11.03
N LEU A 292 -25.37 22.23 12.33
CA LEU A 292 -24.82 23.05 13.42
C LEU A 292 -23.33 23.33 13.23
N ASN A 293 -22.54 22.33 12.83
CA ASN A 293 -21.12 22.48 12.54
C ASN A 293 -20.85 23.43 11.37
N CYS A 294 -21.75 23.50 10.39
CA CYS A 294 -21.66 24.46 9.29
C CYS A 294 -22.05 25.88 9.75
N LEU A 295 -23.15 26.02 10.48
CA LEU A 295 -23.68 27.31 10.94
C LEU A 295 -22.78 28.01 11.97
N ASN A 296 -22.02 27.24 12.76
CA ASN A 296 -21.08 27.81 13.74
C ASN A 296 -19.83 28.42 13.10
N GLU A 297 -19.38 27.91 11.95
CA GLU A 297 -18.19 28.43 11.26
C GLU A 297 -18.49 29.52 10.23
N PHE A 298 -19.69 29.56 9.65
CA PHE A 298 -20.02 30.49 8.57
C PHE A 298 -21.20 31.40 8.94
N LYS A 299 -20.90 32.66 9.28
CA LYS A 299 -21.90 33.69 9.62
C LYS A 299 -22.50 34.44 8.42
N ASN A 300 -21.96 34.22 7.21
CA ASN A 300 -22.32 34.97 6.00
C ASN A 300 -23.15 34.13 4.99
N ILE A 301 -23.98 33.21 5.48
CA ILE A 301 -24.89 32.43 4.63
C ILE A 301 -26.08 33.33 4.27
N PRO A 302 -26.55 33.38 3.00
CA PRO A 302 -27.76 34.10 2.63
C PRO A 302 -28.97 33.68 3.47
N ALA A 303 -29.80 34.62 3.90
CA ALA A 303 -30.89 34.36 4.84
C ALA A 303 -31.87 33.27 4.37
N GLU A 304 -32.21 33.25 3.07
CA GLU A 304 -33.10 32.23 2.50
C GLU A 304 -32.50 30.82 2.54
N ASP A 305 -31.21 30.68 2.21
CA ASP A 305 -30.50 29.39 2.29
C ASP A 305 -30.26 28.96 3.74
N LEU A 306 -30.04 29.91 4.65
CA LEU A 306 -29.92 29.69 6.08
C LEU A 306 -31.23 29.14 6.66
N ASP A 307 -32.35 29.80 6.36
CA ASP A 307 -33.68 29.38 6.82
C ASP A 307 -34.05 27.98 6.29
N ASN A 308 -33.74 27.70 5.02
CA ASN A 308 -33.95 26.37 4.44
C ASN A 308 -33.11 25.29 5.13
N LEU A 309 -31.83 25.57 5.45
CA LEU A 309 -30.97 24.63 6.17
C LEU A 309 -31.41 24.40 7.61
N ILE A 310 -31.95 25.43 8.29
CA ILE A 310 -32.51 25.30 9.64
C ILE A 310 -33.81 24.48 9.62
N GLN A 311 -34.65 24.65 8.59
CA GLN A 311 -35.87 23.86 8.43
C GLN A 311 -35.58 22.37 8.22
N ASP A 312 -34.48 22.04 7.54
CA ASP A 312 -34.04 20.66 7.29
C ASP A 312 -33.48 19.95 8.55
N MET A 313 -33.39 20.64 9.69
CA MET A 313 -33.04 20.01 10.98
C MET A 313 -34.22 19.19 11.53
N ASP A 314 -33.94 18.09 12.22
CA ASP A 314 -34.96 17.24 12.82
C ASP A 314 -35.32 17.69 14.25
N SER A 315 -34.37 18.26 15.01
CA SER A 315 -34.63 18.72 16.39
C SER A 315 -35.17 20.14 16.45
N ASP A 316 -36.35 20.30 17.04
CA ASP A 316 -36.96 21.60 17.32
C ASP A 316 -36.14 22.44 18.33
N GLU A 317 -35.42 21.81 19.26
CA GLU A 317 -34.53 22.52 20.20
C GLU A 317 -33.36 23.19 19.47
N ASN A 318 -32.80 22.51 18.46
CA ASN A 318 -31.70 23.05 17.68
C ASN A 318 -32.17 24.19 16.77
N LYS A 319 -33.38 24.09 16.21
CA LYS A 319 -34.03 25.16 15.42
C LYS A 319 -34.24 26.44 16.22
N VAL A 320 -34.64 26.33 17.49
CA VAL A 320 -34.91 27.48 18.36
C VAL A 320 -33.61 28.14 18.87
N SER A 321 -32.48 27.41 18.86
CA SER A 321 -31.19 27.88 19.36
C SER A 321 -30.39 28.77 18.38
N LYS A 322 -30.87 28.97 17.14
CA LYS A 322 -30.23 29.73 16.06
C LYS A 322 -31.16 30.80 15.50
#